data_AF-A0A0D6TCM8-F1
#
_entry.id   AF-A0A0D6TCM8-F1
#
_cell.length_a   1.000
_cell.length_b   1.000
_cell.length_c   1.000
_cell.angle_alpha   90.00
_cell.angle_beta   90.00
_cell.angle_gamma   90.00
#
_symmetry.space_group_name_H-M   'P 1'
#
loop_
_entity.id
_entity.type
_entity.pdbx_description
1 polymer ?
#
loop_
_entity_poly.entity_id
_entity_poly.type
_entity_poly.pdbx_seq_one_letter_code
_entity_poly.pdbx_strand_id
1 'polypeptide(L)'
;MATASPARTADTEKITINLGFVDLGRIDLLVREGFYASRSDLIRTAIRAQLDRHDASVAPAIVRDDFVMGLRDLSRAELEALQAANQMLDLRVIGLARFARDIPPDLITATIRSIEVLGTIQADAGVKAALDACRTNKGTR
;
A
#
# COMPACT_ATOMS: atom_id res chain seq x y z
N MET A 1 34.03 2.44 9.99
CA MET A 1 33.24 2.60 8.74
C MET A 1 32.21 1.48 8.72
N ALA A 2 30.98 1.77 9.12
CA ALA A 2 29.93 0.77 9.30
C ALA A 2 29.34 0.37 7.95
N THR A 3 29.31 -0.94 7.73
CA THR A 3 28.85 -1.64 6.54
C THR A 3 27.34 -1.46 6.34
N ALA A 4 26.95 -0.98 5.16
CA ALA A 4 25.55 -0.91 4.74
C ALA A 4 24.96 -2.32 4.61
N SER A 5 23.94 -2.65 5.42
CA SER A 5 23.11 -3.84 5.21
C SER A 5 22.36 -3.72 3.88
N PRO A 6 22.20 -4.80 3.10
CA PRO A 6 21.43 -4.74 1.88
C PRO A 6 19.95 -4.59 2.25
N ALA A 7 19.38 -3.41 2.03
CA ALA A 7 17.95 -3.22 1.94
C ALA A 7 17.45 -3.94 0.66
N ARG A 8 17.34 -5.26 0.72
CA ARG A 8 16.66 -6.05 -0.31
C ARG A 8 15.54 -6.81 0.41
N THR A 9 14.34 -6.75 -0.15
CA THR A 9 13.10 -7.51 0.21
C THR A 9 12.00 -6.74 0.97
N ALA A 10 11.56 -5.55 0.51
CA ALA A 10 10.35 -4.93 1.07
C ALA A 10 9.40 -4.24 0.08
N ASP A 11 9.60 -4.38 -1.23
CA ASP A 11 8.72 -3.70 -2.22
C ASP A 11 7.57 -4.58 -2.73
N THR A 12 7.51 -5.84 -2.30
CA THR A 12 6.48 -6.78 -2.75
C THR A 12 5.73 -7.36 -1.56
N GLU A 13 4.40 -7.20 -1.58
CA GLU A 13 3.51 -7.80 -0.59
C GLU A 13 3.08 -9.20 -1.04
N LYS A 14 3.09 -10.18 -0.11
CA LYS A 14 2.64 -11.53 -0.42
C LYS A 14 1.12 -11.60 -0.34
N ILE A 15 0.49 -11.96 -1.46
CA ILE A 15 -0.93 -12.31 -1.50
C ILE A 15 -1.10 -13.84 -1.41
N THR A 16 -2.12 -14.29 -0.66
CA THR A 16 -2.52 -15.71 -0.60
C THR A 16 -3.95 -15.80 -1.08
N ILE A 17 -4.20 -16.62 -2.11
CA ILE A 17 -5.51 -16.76 -2.76
C ILE A 17 -5.81 -18.23 -3.01
N ASN A 18 -7.10 -18.58 -3.00
CA ASN A 18 -7.56 -19.90 -3.43
C ASN A 18 -7.88 -19.85 -4.92
N LEU A 19 -7.50 -20.91 -5.65
CA LEU A 19 -7.76 -21.06 -7.08
C LEU A 19 -8.47 -22.39 -7.35
N GLY A 20 -9.34 -22.42 -8.36
CA GLY A 20 -9.97 -23.66 -8.80
C GLY A 20 -8.97 -24.62 -9.42
N PHE A 21 -9.20 -25.93 -9.28
CA PHE A 21 -8.28 -26.97 -9.77
C PHE A 21 -8.03 -26.89 -11.28
N VAL A 22 -9.05 -26.49 -12.06
CA VAL A 22 -8.95 -26.34 -13.52
C VAL A 22 -8.06 -25.14 -13.89
N ASP A 23 -8.25 -24.00 -13.22
CA ASP A 23 -7.46 -22.78 -13.49
C ASP A 23 -6.00 -22.98 -13.09
N LEU A 24 -5.75 -23.63 -11.95
CA LEU A 24 -4.40 -24.02 -11.55
C LEU A 24 -3.73 -24.90 -12.60
N GLY A 25 -4.44 -25.90 -13.13
CA GLY A 25 -3.91 -26.76 -14.20
C GLY A 25 -3.60 -26.00 -15.50
N ARG A 26 -4.43 -25.01 -15.86
CA ARG A 26 -4.17 -24.14 -17.03
C ARG A 26 -2.96 -23.23 -16.82
N ILE A 27 -2.80 -22.69 -15.60
CA ILE A 27 -1.63 -21.90 -15.21
C ILE A 27 -0.36 -22.75 -15.34
N ASP A 28 -0.38 -23.98 -14.80
CA ASP A 28 0.76 -24.89 -14.85
C ASP A 28 1.11 -25.28 -16.28
N LEU A 29 0.11 -25.48 -17.15
CA LEU A 29 0.34 -25.73 -18.57
C LEU A 29 1.04 -24.54 -19.25
N LEU A 30 0.59 -23.30 -19.03
CA LEU A 30 1.21 -22.11 -19.62
C LEU A 30 2.65 -21.92 -19.19
N VAL A 31 2.97 -22.23 -17.93
CA VAL A 31 4.34 -22.19 -17.41
C VAL A 31 5.18 -23.31 -18.05
N ARG A 32 4.63 -24.51 -18.18
CA ARG A 32 5.33 -25.66 -18.78
C ARG A 32 5.66 -25.45 -20.26
N GLU A 33 4.74 -24.86 -21.02
CA GLU A 33 4.96 -24.52 -22.44
C GLU A 33 5.88 -23.30 -22.61
N GLY A 34 6.35 -22.68 -21.52
CA GLY A 34 7.36 -21.61 -21.56
C GLY A 34 6.81 -20.22 -21.85
N PHE A 35 5.49 -20.01 -21.85
CA PHE A 35 4.90 -18.67 -22.01
C PHE A 35 5.22 -17.75 -20.82
N TYR A 36 5.44 -18.31 -19.63
CA TYR A 36 5.76 -17.59 -18.41
C TYR A 36 6.84 -18.31 -17.61
N ALA A 37 7.71 -17.56 -16.94
CA ALA A 37 8.82 -18.12 -16.16
C ALA A 37 8.37 -18.82 -14.87
N SER A 38 7.22 -18.42 -14.31
CA SER A 38 6.65 -19.04 -13.11
C SER A 38 5.16 -18.73 -12.95
N ARG A 39 4.48 -19.47 -12.08
CA ARG A 39 3.07 -19.19 -11.70
C ARG A 39 2.89 -17.76 -11.17
N SER A 40 3.82 -17.32 -10.32
CA SER A 40 3.78 -15.97 -9.74
C SER A 40 4.01 -14.89 -10.81
N ASP A 41 4.80 -15.17 -11.83
CA ASP A 41 5.05 -14.25 -12.93
C ASP A 41 3.82 -14.06 -13.82
N LEU A 42 3.16 -15.17 -14.19
CA LEU A 42 1.86 -15.13 -14.87
C LEU A 42 0.83 -14.32 -14.08
N ILE A 43 0.67 -14.62 -12.78
CA ILE A 43 -0.32 -13.93 -11.93
C ILE A 43 -0.01 -12.43 -11.84
N ARG A 44 1.26 -12.05 -11.65
CA ARG A 44 1.67 -10.64 -11.61
C ARG A 44 1.38 -9.93 -12.94
N THR A 45 1.64 -10.59 -14.05
CA THR A 45 1.40 -10.05 -15.40
C THR A 45 -0.10 -9.88 -15.65
N ALA A 46 -0.92 -10.88 -15.29
CA ALA A 46 -2.36 -10.82 -15.42
C ALA A 46 -2.97 -9.68 -14.59
N ILE A 47 -2.50 -9.49 -13.34
CA ILE A 47 -2.95 -8.39 -12.49
C ILE A 47 -2.64 -7.03 -13.16
N ARG A 48 -1.40 -6.81 -13.62
CA ARG A 48 -1.02 -5.57 -14.31
C ARG A 48 -1.90 -5.31 -15.53
N ALA A 49 -2.08 -6.33 -16.38
CA ALA A 49 -2.92 -6.21 -17.58
C ALA A 49 -4.41 -5.89 -17.25
N GLN A 50 -4.93 -6.34 -16.11
CA GLN A 50 -6.27 -5.95 -15.68
C GLN A 50 -6.31 -4.52 -15.13
N LEU A 51 -5.32 -4.11 -14.35
CA LEU A 51 -5.22 -2.74 -13.84
C LEU A 51 -5.13 -1.74 -14.99
N ASP A 52 -4.21 -1.95 -15.93
CA ASP A 52 -4.03 -1.09 -17.11
C ASP A 52 -5.32 -0.95 -17.93
N ARG A 53 -6.13 -2.02 -18.02
CA ARG A 53 -7.43 -2.01 -18.72
C ARG A 53 -8.46 -1.13 -18.01
N HIS A 54 -8.40 -1.05 -16.68
CA HIS A 54 -9.34 -0.30 -15.86
C HIS A 54 -8.84 1.10 -15.48
N ASP A 55 -7.61 1.48 -15.79
CA ASP A 55 -7.02 2.78 -15.46
C ASP A 55 -7.93 3.96 -15.81
N ALA A 56 -8.47 4.00 -17.03
CA ALA A 56 -9.36 5.08 -17.46
C ALA A 56 -10.69 5.12 -16.68
N SER A 57 -11.16 3.98 -16.17
CA SER A 57 -12.38 3.89 -15.37
C SER A 57 -12.15 4.30 -13.91
N VAL A 58 -10.94 4.10 -13.39
CA VAL A 58 -10.58 4.40 -12.00
C VAL A 58 -9.99 5.81 -11.85
N ALA A 59 -9.38 6.36 -12.90
CA ALA A 59 -8.79 7.71 -12.90
C ALA A 59 -9.75 8.83 -12.40
N PRO A 60 -11.04 8.87 -12.79
CA PRO A 60 -11.97 9.86 -12.25
C PRO A 60 -12.20 9.73 -10.75
N ALA A 61 -12.18 8.50 -10.21
CA ALA A 61 -12.30 8.28 -8.77
C ALA A 61 -11.03 8.72 -8.02
N ILE A 62 -9.85 8.45 -8.59
CA ILE A 62 -8.56 8.89 -8.04
C ILE A 62 -8.52 10.41 -7.92
N VAL A 63 -8.94 11.13 -8.97
CA VAL A 63 -8.94 12.60 -8.99
C VAL A 63 -10.02 13.17 -8.06
N ARG A 64 -11.25 12.63 -8.09
CA ARG A 64 -12.34 13.12 -7.23
C ARG A 64 -11.97 13.04 -5.75
N ASP A 65 -11.29 11.95 -5.36
CA ASP A 65 -10.97 11.67 -3.98
C ASP A 65 -9.51 12.05 -3.64
N ASP A 66 -8.76 12.74 -4.52
CA ASP A 66 -7.37 13.20 -4.31
C ASP A 66 -6.41 12.12 -3.79
N PHE A 67 -6.50 10.91 -4.35
CA PHE A 67 -5.61 9.82 -3.95
C PHE A 67 -4.18 10.02 -4.47
N VAL A 68 -3.21 9.94 -3.58
CA VAL A 68 -1.79 9.85 -3.94
C VAL A 68 -1.44 8.40 -4.28
N MET A 69 -0.93 8.17 -5.48
CA MET A 69 -0.54 6.83 -5.93
C MET A 69 0.94 6.55 -5.60
N GLY A 70 1.23 5.35 -5.09
CA GLY A 70 2.58 4.85 -4.90
C GLY A 70 2.97 4.70 -3.41
N LEU A 71 4.25 4.98 -3.13
CA LEU A 71 4.82 4.93 -1.79
C LEU A 71 4.77 6.32 -1.16
N ARG A 72 4.12 6.43 0.00
CA ARG A 72 4.18 7.62 0.84
C ARG A 72 4.96 7.33 2.12
N ASP A 73 6.15 7.90 2.20
CA ASP A 73 6.99 7.88 3.39
C ASP A 73 6.65 9.07 4.29
N LEU A 74 6.30 8.81 5.54
CA LEU A 74 6.07 9.81 6.57
C LEU A 74 7.15 9.70 7.62
N SER A 75 7.85 10.82 7.83
CA SER A 75 8.91 10.95 8.83
C SER A 75 8.40 11.67 10.08
N ARG A 76 9.05 11.42 11.21
CA ARG A 76 8.77 12.13 12.46
C ARG A 76 8.91 13.65 12.30
N ALA A 77 9.96 14.11 11.64
CA ALA A 77 10.21 15.55 11.44
C ALA A 77 9.09 16.24 10.65
N GLU A 78 8.52 15.55 9.65
CA GLU A 78 7.39 16.06 8.88
C GLU A 78 6.14 16.21 9.76
N LEU A 79 5.84 15.21 10.60
CA LEU A 79 4.70 15.28 11.52
C LEU A 79 4.91 16.33 12.61
N GLU A 80 6.12 16.46 13.17
CA GLU A 80 6.44 17.50 14.17
C GLU A 80 6.29 18.91 13.58
N ALA A 81 6.69 19.12 12.32
CA ALA A 81 6.47 20.38 11.62
C ALA A 81 4.98 20.70 11.42
N LEU A 82 4.17 19.69 11.07
CA LEU A 82 2.71 19.83 10.96
C LEU A 82 2.08 20.16 12.31
N GLN A 83 2.52 19.51 13.39
CA GLN A 83 2.06 19.80 14.75
C GLN A 83 2.41 21.24 15.15
N ALA A 84 3.64 21.69 14.90
CA ALA A 84 4.08 23.05 15.19
C ALA A 84 3.31 24.10 14.36
N ALA A 85 2.92 23.75 13.14
CA ALA A 85 2.06 24.58 12.30
C ALA A 85 0.56 24.50 12.65
N ASN A 86 0.18 23.65 13.61
CA ASN A 86 -1.20 23.33 13.98
C ASN A 86 -2.06 22.90 12.76
N GLN A 87 -1.44 22.18 11.83
CA GLN A 87 -2.06 21.66 10.62
C GLN A 87 -2.38 20.18 10.78
N MET A 88 -3.51 19.76 10.21
CA MET A 88 -3.89 18.35 10.16
C MET A 88 -3.83 17.85 8.72
N LEU A 89 -3.28 16.65 8.55
CA LEU A 89 -3.13 15.96 7.28
C LEU A 89 -4.34 15.06 7.01
N ASP A 90 -4.89 15.18 5.81
CA ASP A 90 -5.83 14.23 5.24
C ASP A 90 -5.04 13.33 4.28
N LEU A 91 -4.77 12.09 4.70
CA LEU A 91 -3.90 11.17 3.97
C LEU A 91 -4.73 10.16 3.18
N ARG A 92 -4.67 10.26 1.85
CA ARG A 92 -5.31 9.30 0.93
C ARG A 92 -4.28 8.68 0.01
N VAL A 93 -4.04 7.39 0.14
CA VAL A 93 -2.96 6.69 -0.58
C VAL A 93 -3.47 5.42 -1.25
N ILE A 94 -3.10 5.21 -2.52
CA ILE A 94 -3.23 3.93 -3.22
C ILE A 94 -1.82 3.35 -3.36
N GLY A 95 -1.55 2.25 -2.65
CA GLY A 95 -0.23 1.62 -2.63
C GLY A 95 0.27 1.37 -1.20
N LEU A 96 1.36 2.03 -0.82
CA LEU A 96 2.03 1.80 0.46
C LEU A 96 2.18 3.11 1.23
N ALA A 97 1.61 3.16 2.44
CA ALA A 97 1.91 4.22 3.41
C ALA A 97 2.90 3.68 4.45
N ARG A 98 4.10 4.24 4.48
CA ARG A 98 5.17 3.84 5.41
C ARG A 98 5.44 4.94 6.40
N PHE A 99 5.31 4.60 7.68
CA PHE A 99 5.58 5.46 8.81
C PHE A 99 6.90 5.05 9.45
N ALA A 100 7.75 6.03 9.73
CA ALA A 100 9.00 5.79 10.44
C ALA A 100 8.72 5.20 11.85
N ARG A 101 9.59 4.29 12.30
CA ARG A 101 9.38 3.51 13.54
C ARG A 101 9.55 4.34 14.82
N ASP A 102 10.15 5.52 14.71
CA ASP A 102 10.42 6.45 15.79
C ASP A 102 9.28 7.45 16.03
N ILE A 103 8.18 7.34 15.30
CA ILE A 103 7.01 8.20 15.44
C ILE A 103 6.22 7.80 16.68
N PRO A 104 6.02 8.72 17.65
CA PRO A 104 5.17 8.44 18.80
C PRO A 104 3.69 8.41 18.39
N PRO A 105 2.86 7.50 18.94
CA PRO A 105 1.43 7.40 18.62
C PRO A 105 0.65 8.70 18.84
N ASP A 106 1.01 9.48 19.86
CA ASP A 106 0.34 10.74 20.19
C ASP A 106 0.49 11.79 19.08
N LEU A 107 1.63 11.77 18.38
CA LEU A 107 1.89 12.69 17.28
C LEU A 107 1.00 12.40 16.08
N ILE A 108 0.64 11.14 15.86
CA ILE A 108 -0.28 10.73 14.79
C ILE A 108 -1.66 11.31 15.03
N THR A 109 -2.21 11.14 16.22
CA THR A 109 -3.55 11.65 16.57
C THR A 109 -3.60 13.18 16.54
N ALA A 110 -2.49 13.85 16.87
CA ALA A 110 -2.40 15.31 16.83
C ALA A 110 -2.29 15.89 15.41
N THR A 111 -1.83 15.11 14.43
CA THR A 111 -1.46 15.62 13.09
C THR A 111 -2.25 14.97 11.95
N ILE A 112 -2.93 13.85 12.17
CA ILE A 112 -3.71 13.16 11.13
C ILE A 112 -5.19 13.33 11.41
N ARG A 113 -5.89 14.02 10.51
CA ARG A 113 -7.35 14.17 10.57
C ARG A 113 -8.05 12.94 10.04
N SER A 114 -7.66 12.48 8.86
CA SER A 114 -8.22 11.29 8.23
C SER A 114 -7.15 10.50 7.51
N ILE A 115 -7.28 9.17 7.55
CA ILE A 115 -6.44 8.26 6.77
C ILE A 115 -7.28 7.26 5.99
N GLU A 116 -7.05 7.19 4.69
CA GLU A 116 -7.61 6.20 3.76
C GLU A 116 -6.46 5.61 2.94
N VAL A 117 -6.14 4.34 3.17
CA VAL A 117 -5.08 3.64 2.44
C VAL A 117 -5.67 2.43 1.73
N LEU A 118 -5.63 2.45 0.41
CA LEU A 118 -5.95 1.32 -0.46
C LEU A 118 -4.66 0.58 -0.77
N GLY A 119 -4.33 -0.40 0.09
CA GLY A 119 -3.09 -1.18 0.00
C GLY A 119 -2.56 -1.53 1.39
N THR A 120 -1.27 -1.29 1.62
CA THR A 120 -0.59 -1.69 2.86
C THR A 120 -0.16 -0.50 3.69
N ILE A 121 -0.25 -0.64 5.02
CA ILE A 121 0.33 0.30 5.99
C ILE A 121 1.51 -0.38 6.71
N GLN A 122 2.70 0.18 6.54
CA GLN A 122 3.89 -0.20 7.30
C GLN A 122 4.13 0.82 8.41
N ALA A 123 3.89 0.41 9.65
CA ALA A 123 4.09 1.23 10.83
C ALA A 123 4.32 0.34 12.06
N ASP A 124 4.86 0.94 13.14
CA ASP A 124 4.98 0.25 14.42
C ASP A 124 3.58 -0.03 15.04
N ALA A 125 3.49 -1.00 15.95
CA ALA A 125 2.21 -1.44 16.51
C ALA A 125 1.44 -0.30 17.20
N GLY A 126 2.15 0.56 17.95
CA GLY A 126 1.54 1.72 18.60
C GLY A 126 0.97 2.73 17.60
N VAL A 127 1.70 2.97 16.50
CA VAL A 127 1.26 3.87 15.43
C VAL A 127 0.08 3.27 14.65
N LYS A 128 0.09 1.96 14.37
CA LYS A 128 -1.05 1.29 13.72
C LYS A 128 -2.33 1.44 14.53
N ALA A 129 -2.26 1.29 15.85
CA ALA A 129 -3.41 1.48 16.72
C ALA A 129 -3.96 2.92 16.67
N ALA A 130 -3.07 3.92 16.68
CA ALA A 130 -3.47 5.33 16.52
C ALA A 130 -4.08 5.60 15.13
N LEU A 131 -3.51 5.02 14.07
CA LEU A 131 -4.04 5.15 12.72
C LEU A 131 -5.42 4.50 12.57
N ASP A 132 -5.64 3.34 13.18
CA ASP A 132 -6.95 2.67 13.15
C ASP A 132 -8.06 3.51 13.78
N ALA A 133 -7.75 4.34 14.79
CA ALA A 133 -8.68 5.31 15.36
C ALA A 133 -9.02 6.46 14.39
N CYS A 134 -8.11 6.82 13.49
CA CYS A 134 -8.28 7.89 12.49
C CYS A 134 -8.80 7.40 11.12
N ARG A 135 -9.02 6.09 10.95
CA ARG A 135 -9.45 5.52 9.66
C ARG A 135 -10.87 5.96 9.33
N THR A 136 -11.03 6.63 8.19
CA THR A 136 -12.35 6.89 7.64
C THR A 136 -12.91 5.59 7.07
N ASN A 137 -13.86 5.00 7.77
CA ASN A 137 -14.49 3.76 7.38
C ASN A 137 -15.43 4.00 6.20
N LYS A 138 -14.92 4.07 4.96
CA LYS A 138 -15.74 3.84 3.76
C LYS A 138 -15.75 2.34 3.47
N GLY A 139 -16.48 1.62 4.31
CA GLY A 139 -16.90 0.26 4.01
C GLY A 139 -17.90 0.25 2.86
N THR A 140 -17.58 -0.56 1.85
CA THR A 140 -18.52 -1.46 1.18
C THR A 140 -19.65 -0.81 0.36
N ARG A 141 -19.49 -0.85 -0.96
CA ARG A 141 -20.60 -1.18 -1.88
C ARG A 141 -20.17 -2.33 -2.77
#